data_AF-A0A9D2DKC9-F1
#
_entry.id   AF-A0A9D2DKC9-F1
#
_cell.length_a   1.000
_cell.length_b   1.000
_cell.length_c   1.000
_cell.angle_alpha   90.00
_cell.angle_beta   90.00
_cell.angle_gamma   90.00
#
_symmetry.space_group_name_H-M   'P 1'
#
loop_
_entity.id
_entity.type
_entity.pdbx_description
1 polymer ?
#
loop_
_entity_poly.entity_id
_entity_poly.type
_entity_poly.pdbx_seq_one_letter_code
_entity_poly.pdbx_strand_id
1 'polypeptide(L)'
;MSSRRSKGPDAGRGRSRRGLLVVCVIAALVIVGAGVATAIVLLGRGSSSEGARATDTPSEQEIAAGEQEAQEELDAWIADYLARSDVRETLDASTAGLTEADAYEAFAARGFDAASVVTTYEADGSYHEERAISASLAARHPAYTLTYASASGEYWVVACYGDCFTAMPLSRNMTEGKVTTTLSEQETVISYDSESNTLYRLVPPSDELTVHVVESVSASYLDSLSAEEVSAL
;
A
#
# COMPACT_ATOMS: atom_id res chain seq x y z
N MET A 1 -26.83 49.24 -26.37
CA MET A 1 -25.35 49.26 -26.41
C MET A 1 -24.82 48.92 -25.02
N SER A 2 -23.99 47.88 -24.96
CA SER A 2 -23.03 47.47 -23.90
C SER A 2 -23.54 47.38 -22.44
N SER A 3 -23.75 46.21 -21.84
CA SER A 3 -22.77 45.19 -21.43
C SER A 3 -21.61 45.72 -20.58
N ARG A 4 -21.59 45.33 -19.29
CA ARG A 4 -20.40 44.82 -18.58
C ARG A 4 -20.83 44.01 -17.34
N ARG A 5 -20.76 42.68 -17.48
CA ARG A 5 -20.65 41.71 -16.40
C ARG A 5 -19.19 41.74 -15.88
N SER A 6 -18.96 41.86 -14.58
CA SER A 6 -17.68 41.49 -13.98
C SER A 6 -17.75 40.02 -13.55
N LYS A 7 -17.04 39.15 -14.29
CA LYS A 7 -16.70 37.80 -13.85
C LYS A 7 -15.64 37.93 -12.75
N GLY A 8 -15.91 37.36 -11.58
CA GLY A 8 -14.87 37.07 -10.58
C GLY A 8 -13.99 35.91 -11.07
N PRO A 9 -12.73 35.82 -10.63
CA PRO A 9 -11.83 34.76 -11.04
C PRO A 9 -12.28 33.42 -10.43
N ASP A 10 -12.40 32.45 -11.33
CA ASP A 10 -12.61 31.03 -11.06
C ASP A 10 -11.36 30.49 -10.36
N ALA A 11 -11.47 30.25 -9.06
CA ALA A 11 -10.40 29.61 -8.29
C ALA A 11 -10.44 28.11 -8.60
N GLY A 12 -9.73 27.73 -9.67
CA GLY A 12 -9.41 26.34 -9.94
C GLY A 12 -8.70 25.74 -8.74
N ARG A 13 -9.38 24.86 -8.00
CA ARG A 13 -8.75 23.95 -7.04
C ARG A 13 -7.82 23.05 -7.84
N GLY A 14 -6.53 23.40 -7.86
CA GLY A 14 -5.47 22.50 -8.27
C GLY A 14 -5.49 21.28 -7.36
N ARG A 15 -5.92 20.14 -7.90
CA ARG A 15 -5.85 18.84 -7.24
C ARG A 15 -4.36 18.48 -7.20
N SER A 16 -3.72 18.63 -6.04
CA SER A 16 -2.32 18.20 -5.86
C SER A 16 -2.28 16.69 -6.03
N ARG A 17 -1.58 16.22 -7.07
CA ARG A 17 -1.24 14.81 -7.22
C ARG A 17 -0.18 14.48 -6.17
N ARG A 18 -0.62 13.99 -5.01
CA ARG A 18 0.27 13.42 -4.00
C ARG A 18 0.46 11.95 -4.40
N GLY A 19 1.63 11.63 -4.95
CA GLY A 19 2.03 10.25 -5.18
C GLY A 19 2.44 9.62 -3.85
N LEU A 20 1.90 8.46 -3.54
CA LEU A 20 2.34 7.58 -2.45
C LEU A 20 2.39 6.21 -3.10
N LEU A 21 3.50 5.50 -3.05
CA LEU A 21 3.67 4.25 -3.78
C LEU A 21 3.63 3.06 -2.82
N VAL A 22 2.59 2.22 -2.89
CA VAL A 22 2.49 0.98 -2.11
C VAL A 22 3.16 -0.15 -2.91
N VAL A 23 4.46 -0.37 -2.68
CA VAL A 23 5.12 -1.60 -3.10
C VAL A 23 4.74 -2.71 -2.12
N CYS A 24 4.41 -3.91 -2.64
CA CYS A 24 4.12 -5.12 -1.86
C CYS A 24 5.19 -5.53 -0.82
N VAL A 25 6.37 -4.90 -0.83
CA VAL A 25 7.44 -5.12 0.17
C VAL A 25 7.21 -4.30 1.44
N ILE A 26 6.35 -3.28 1.38
CA ILE A 26 6.06 -2.35 2.46
C ILE A 26 4.55 -2.37 2.79
N ALA A 27 3.92 -3.55 2.75
CA ALA A 27 2.59 -3.71 3.35
C ALA A 27 2.64 -3.60 4.89
N ALA A 28 3.83 -3.48 5.51
CA ALA A 28 4.00 -3.18 6.94
C ALA A 28 4.25 -1.70 7.27
N LEU A 29 4.57 -0.82 6.30
CA LEU A 29 4.67 0.63 6.56
C LEU A 29 3.72 1.51 5.72
N VAL A 30 3.05 1.01 4.67
CA VAL A 30 2.12 1.83 3.87
C VAL A 30 0.63 1.65 4.24
N ILE A 31 0.30 0.91 5.30
CA ILE A 31 -1.05 0.96 5.92
C ILE A 31 -1.31 2.32 6.61
N VAL A 32 -0.30 3.19 6.75
CA VAL A 32 -0.49 4.55 7.27
C VAL A 32 -0.36 5.58 6.14
N GLY A 33 -1.15 5.44 5.09
CA GLY A 33 -1.22 6.39 3.97
C GLY A 33 -1.76 7.80 4.31
N ALA A 34 -2.15 8.10 5.56
CA ALA A 34 -2.73 9.42 5.89
C ALA A 34 -2.25 10.07 7.20
N GLY A 35 -1.20 9.57 7.87
CA GLY A 35 -0.84 10.05 9.22
C GLY A 35 0.65 10.15 9.59
N VAL A 36 1.58 9.69 8.76
CA VAL A 36 3.00 9.59 9.18
C VAL A 36 3.80 10.87 9.00
N ALA A 37 3.38 11.77 8.10
CA ALA A 37 4.01 13.10 7.98
C ALA A 37 3.90 13.93 9.27
N THR A 38 2.98 13.60 10.19
CA THR A 38 2.88 14.26 11.50
C THR A 38 3.55 13.47 12.63
N ALA A 39 3.76 12.15 12.49
CA ALA A 39 4.27 11.31 13.57
C ALA A 39 5.80 11.16 13.59
N ILE A 40 6.49 11.20 12.44
CA ILE A 40 7.97 11.12 12.41
C ILE A 40 8.62 12.38 13.02
N VAL A 41 7.92 13.52 13.00
CA VAL A 41 8.38 14.75 13.69
C VAL A 41 8.14 14.70 15.21
N LEU A 42 7.24 13.84 15.72
CA LEU A 42 6.86 13.82 17.14
C LEU A 42 7.54 12.72 17.97
N LEU A 43 8.08 11.66 17.36
CA LEU A 43 8.69 10.54 18.10
C LEU A 43 10.23 10.58 18.17
N GLY A 44 10.87 11.54 17.50
CA GLY A 44 12.33 11.72 17.51
C GLY A 44 12.93 12.58 18.66
N ARG A 45 12.12 13.08 19.60
CA ARG A 45 12.61 13.97 20.70
C ARG A 45 12.56 13.33 22.09
N GLY A 46 12.98 12.07 22.19
CA GLY A 46 12.97 11.29 23.43
C GLY A 46 14.35 10.86 23.95
N SER A 47 15.30 11.77 24.16
CA SER A 47 16.29 11.72 25.27
C SER A 47 17.44 12.70 25.04
N SER A 48 17.37 13.85 25.68
CA SER A 48 18.50 14.57 26.29
C SER A 48 17.96 15.81 26.97
N SER A 49 18.00 15.80 28.30
CA SER A 49 17.71 16.95 29.12
C SER A 49 18.80 18.00 28.94
N GLU A 50 18.53 19.09 28.22
CA GLU A 50 19.11 20.41 28.50
C GLU A 50 18.50 21.49 27.58
N GLY A 51 17.98 22.54 28.22
CA GLY A 51 17.73 23.83 27.57
C GLY A 51 16.39 23.97 26.83
N ALA A 52 15.51 24.80 27.38
CA ALA A 52 14.36 25.35 26.67
C ALA A 52 14.83 25.97 25.34
N ARG A 53 14.42 25.38 24.21
CA ARG A 53 14.66 25.93 22.88
C ARG A 53 13.34 26.01 22.14
N ALA A 54 13.11 27.16 21.52
CA ALA A 54 11.91 27.51 20.76
C ALA A 54 11.47 26.33 19.87
N THR A 55 10.16 26.06 19.87
CA THR A 55 9.51 25.19 18.89
C THR A 55 9.58 25.90 17.53
N ASP A 56 10.70 25.76 16.83
CA ASP A 56 10.79 26.14 15.42
C ASP A 56 9.89 25.17 14.65
N THR A 57 8.79 25.71 14.13
CA THR A 57 7.94 24.98 13.19
C THR A 57 8.66 25.03 11.85
N PRO A 58 8.92 23.88 11.19
CA PRO A 58 9.57 23.86 9.89
C PRO A 58 8.84 24.79 8.91
N SER A 59 9.60 25.58 8.16
CA SER A 59 9.05 26.39 7.09
C SER A 59 8.46 25.51 5.97
N GLU A 60 7.52 26.05 5.19
CA GLU A 60 6.97 25.34 4.02
C GLU A 60 8.07 24.89 3.03
N GLN A 61 9.18 25.65 2.95
CA GLN A 61 10.33 25.32 2.12
C GLN A 61 11.12 24.13 2.66
N GLU A 62 11.31 24.05 3.98
CA GLU A 62 11.97 22.90 4.62
C GLU A 62 11.11 21.63 4.52
N ILE A 63 9.78 21.77 4.63
CA ILE A 63 8.84 20.67 4.40
C ILE A 63 8.93 20.19 2.95
N ALA A 64 8.83 21.10 1.98
CA ALA A 64 8.89 20.74 0.57
C ALA A 64 10.24 20.11 0.18
N ALA A 65 11.35 20.62 0.74
CA ALA A 65 12.67 20.04 0.52
C ALA A 65 12.78 18.62 1.10
N GLY A 66 12.25 18.39 2.31
CA GLY A 66 12.22 17.06 2.92
C GLY A 66 11.29 16.08 2.19
N GLU A 67 10.16 16.55 1.67
CA GLU A 67 9.27 15.74 0.82
C GLU A 67 9.97 15.35 -0.49
N GLN A 68 10.71 16.27 -1.10
CA GLN A 68 11.47 15.99 -2.32
C GLN A 68 12.59 14.98 -2.05
N GLU A 69 13.37 15.16 -0.99
CA GLU A 69 14.45 14.23 -0.61
C GLU A 69 13.90 12.82 -0.37
N ALA A 70 12.80 12.71 0.38
CA ALA A 70 12.13 11.42 0.62
C ALA A 70 11.62 10.76 -0.68
N GLN A 71 11.14 11.57 -1.63
CA GLN A 71 10.72 11.06 -2.95
C GLN A 71 11.92 10.54 -3.74
N GLU A 72 13.03 11.29 -3.79
CA GLU A 72 14.24 10.87 -4.50
C GLU A 72 14.85 9.58 -3.92
N GLU A 73 14.83 9.43 -2.58
CA GLU A 73 15.22 8.19 -1.91
C GLU A 73 14.32 7.01 -2.27
N LEU A 74 13.00 7.23 -2.30
CA LEU A 74 12.01 6.23 -2.68
C LEU A 74 12.21 5.79 -4.14
N ASP A 75 12.40 6.74 -5.07
CA ASP A 75 12.61 6.46 -6.49
C ASP A 75 13.89 5.64 -6.70
N ALA A 76 14.97 6.00 -6.01
CA ALA A 76 16.21 5.26 -6.05
C ALA A 76 16.04 3.82 -5.51
N TRP A 77 15.30 3.66 -4.42
CA TRP A 77 14.99 2.35 -3.85
C TRP A 77 14.12 1.50 -4.78
N ILE A 78 13.08 2.08 -5.40
CA ILE A 78 12.23 1.37 -6.38
C ILE A 78 13.06 0.90 -7.57
N ALA A 79 13.93 1.77 -8.10
CA ALA A 79 14.79 1.44 -9.22
C ALA A 79 15.75 0.28 -8.86
N ASP A 80 16.37 0.32 -7.68
CA ASP A 80 17.23 -0.76 -7.19
C ASP A 80 16.45 -2.07 -6.99
N TYR A 81 15.29 -2.00 -6.33
CA TYR A 81 14.43 -3.14 -6.10
C TYR A 81 14.02 -3.83 -7.40
N LEU A 82 13.56 -3.05 -8.40
CA LEU A 82 13.18 -3.57 -9.71
C LEU A 82 14.39 -4.13 -10.48
N ALA A 83 15.57 -3.52 -10.35
CA ALA A 83 16.80 -4.00 -10.99
C ALA A 83 17.30 -5.34 -10.40
N ARG A 84 17.05 -5.59 -9.11
CA ARG A 84 17.35 -6.86 -8.44
C ARG A 84 16.22 -7.90 -8.56
N SER A 85 15.03 -7.47 -8.94
CA SER A 85 13.88 -8.34 -9.17
C SER A 85 13.95 -9.03 -10.53
N ASP A 86 13.37 -10.22 -10.63
CA ASP A 86 13.13 -10.86 -11.92
C ASP A 86 11.72 -10.47 -12.41
N VAL A 87 11.65 -9.35 -13.15
CA VAL A 87 10.41 -8.81 -13.71
C VAL A 87 9.96 -9.64 -14.90
N ARG A 88 8.82 -10.30 -14.75
CA ARG A 88 8.22 -11.20 -15.75
C ARG A 88 7.22 -10.49 -16.64
N GLU A 89 6.52 -9.51 -16.10
CA GLU A 89 5.45 -8.81 -16.81
C GLU A 89 5.31 -7.37 -16.30
N THR A 90 4.89 -6.48 -17.20
CA THR A 90 4.54 -5.09 -16.89
C THR A 90 3.13 -4.84 -17.42
N LEU A 91 2.25 -4.33 -16.56
CA LEU A 91 0.83 -4.18 -16.82
C LEU A 91 0.39 -2.75 -16.53
N ASP A 92 -0.53 -2.23 -17.34
CA ASP A 92 -1.19 -0.95 -17.09
C ASP A 92 -2.24 -1.13 -15.98
N ALA A 93 -2.00 -0.49 -14.83
CA ALA A 93 -2.85 -0.57 -13.65
C ALA A 93 -4.31 -0.17 -13.92
N SER A 94 -4.54 0.74 -14.86
CA SER A 94 -5.89 1.21 -15.19
C SER A 94 -6.76 0.14 -15.86
N THR A 95 -6.13 -0.91 -16.40
CA THR A 95 -6.82 -1.99 -17.12
C THR A 95 -6.65 -3.35 -16.47
N ALA A 96 -5.52 -3.60 -15.82
CA ALA A 96 -5.20 -4.88 -15.19
C ALA A 96 -5.85 -5.06 -13.81
N GLY A 97 -6.23 -3.96 -13.13
CA GLY A 97 -6.97 -4.02 -11.87
C GLY A 97 -8.39 -4.59 -12.03
N LEU A 98 -8.88 -5.28 -11.00
CA LEU A 98 -10.27 -5.76 -10.94
C LEU A 98 -11.25 -4.59 -10.80
N THR A 99 -12.52 -4.82 -11.13
CA THR A 99 -13.58 -3.92 -10.67
C THR A 99 -13.86 -4.13 -9.19
N GLU A 100 -14.48 -3.17 -8.52
CA GLU A 100 -14.89 -3.33 -7.11
C GLU A 100 -15.83 -4.53 -6.93
N ALA A 101 -16.76 -4.75 -7.88
CA ALA A 101 -17.64 -5.92 -7.85
C ALA A 101 -16.86 -7.23 -7.99
N ASP A 102 -15.95 -7.34 -8.96
CA ASP A 102 -15.13 -8.54 -9.16
C ASP A 102 -14.21 -8.80 -7.96
N ALA A 103 -13.62 -7.74 -7.39
CA ALA A 103 -12.79 -7.85 -6.19
C ALA A 103 -13.61 -8.33 -4.99
N TYR A 104 -14.80 -7.76 -4.77
CA TYR A 104 -15.70 -8.18 -3.71
C TYR A 104 -16.05 -9.67 -3.81
N GLU A 105 -16.41 -10.14 -5.01
CA GLU A 105 -16.69 -11.56 -5.25
C GLU A 105 -15.45 -12.43 -5.01
N ALA A 106 -14.27 -12.00 -5.46
CA ALA A 106 -13.02 -12.75 -5.31
C ALA A 106 -12.59 -12.89 -3.83
N PHE A 107 -12.78 -11.86 -3.01
CA PHE A 107 -12.55 -11.92 -1.56
C PHE A 107 -13.61 -12.76 -0.85
N ALA A 108 -14.89 -12.61 -1.21
CA ALA A 108 -15.98 -13.41 -0.63
C ALA A 108 -15.80 -14.91 -0.93
N ALA A 109 -15.40 -15.27 -2.15
CA ALA A 109 -15.12 -16.66 -2.54
C ALA A 109 -13.98 -17.30 -1.73
N ARG A 110 -13.09 -16.49 -1.15
CA ARG A 110 -11.99 -16.90 -0.27
C ARG A 110 -12.37 -16.90 1.22
N GLY A 111 -13.63 -16.65 1.55
CA GLY A 111 -14.16 -16.65 2.92
C GLY A 111 -13.97 -15.32 3.67
N PHE A 112 -13.73 -14.22 2.95
CA PHE A 112 -13.56 -12.88 3.56
C PHE A 112 -14.84 -12.02 3.47
N ASP A 113 -16.02 -12.61 3.31
CA ASP A 113 -17.29 -11.90 3.09
C ASP A 113 -17.73 -11.02 4.27
N ALA A 114 -17.26 -11.32 5.48
CA ALA A 114 -17.51 -10.51 6.68
C ALA A 114 -16.53 -9.34 6.86
N ALA A 115 -15.43 -9.30 6.09
CA ALA A 115 -14.39 -8.28 6.21
C ALA A 115 -14.67 -7.08 5.28
N SER A 116 -14.29 -5.88 5.73
CA SER A 116 -14.36 -4.67 4.90
C SER A 116 -13.16 -4.64 3.95
N VAL A 117 -13.40 -4.92 2.68
CA VAL A 117 -12.39 -4.74 1.61
C VAL A 117 -12.33 -3.27 1.24
N VAL A 118 -11.12 -2.73 1.10
CA VAL A 118 -10.86 -1.31 0.87
C VAL A 118 -9.92 -1.09 -0.30
N THR A 119 -9.88 0.15 -0.78
CA THR A 119 -8.89 0.62 -1.76
C THR A 119 -8.41 2.03 -1.38
N THR A 120 -7.23 2.40 -1.88
CA THR A 120 -6.52 3.66 -1.59
C THR A 120 -6.02 4.39 -2.84
N TYR A 121 -6.29 3.85 -4.03
CA TYR A 121 -5.88 4.45 -5.31
C TYR A 121 -7.00 4.39 -6.32
N GLU A 122 -7.21 5.48 -7.05
CA GLU A 122 -8.06 5.49 -8.24
C GLU A 122 -7.37 4.75 -9.40
N ALA A 123 -8.12 4.46 -10.47
CA ALA A 123 -7.61 3.82 -11.69
C ALA A 123 -6.45 4.58 -12.37
N ASP A 124 -6.34 5.89 -12.15
CA ASP A 124 -5.27 6.74 -12.71
C ASP A 124 -4.04 6.85 -11.80
N GLY A 125 -4.04 6.11 -10.69
CA GLY A 125 -2.98 6.09 -9.68
C GLY A 125 -3.02 7.25 -8.69
N SER A 126 -4.05 8.09 -8.74
CA SER A 126 -4.22 9.11 -7.70
C SER A 126 -4.57 8.47 -6.36
N TYR A 127 -3.82 8.85 -5.32
CA TYR A 127 -4.08 8.43 -3.95
C TYR A 127 -5.39 9.03 -3.44
N HIS A 128 -6.12 8.23 -2.66
CA HIS A 128 -7.20 8.68 -1.81
C HIS A 128 -7.18 7.94 -0.46
N GLU A 129 -7.83 8.53 0.54
CA GLU A 129 -8.00 7.87 1.84
C GLU A 129 -8.71 6.53 1.69
N GLU A 130 -8.42 5.61 2.61
CA GLU A 130 -9.00 4.27 2.62
C GLU A 130 -10.54 4.34 2.53
N ARG A 131 -11.08 3.63 1.54
CA ARG A 131 -12.52 3.58 1.30
C ARG A 131 -12.96 2.15 1.05
N ALA A 132 -14.03 1.73 1.72
CA ALA A 132 -14.68 0.47 1.46
C ALA A 132 -15.20 0.39 0.01
N ILE A 133 -15.00 -0.76 -0.60
CA ILE A 133 -15.51 -1.04 -1.95
C ILE A 133 -16.98 -1.45 -1.92
N SER A 134 -17.63 -1.39 -3.07
CA SER A 134 -19.01 -1.80 -3.28
C SER A 134 -19.09 -3.02 -4.17
N ALA A 135 -19.89 -4.01 -3.75
CA ALA A 135 -20.22 -5.20 -4.54
C ALA A 135 -21.00 -4.91 -5.84
N SER A 136 -21.29 -3.64 -6.16
CA SER A 136 -22.11 -3.25 -7.32
C SER A 136 -21.42 -2.28 -8.28
N LEU A 137 -20.24 -1.78 -7.92
CA LEU A 137 -19.54 -0.78 -8.72
C LEU A 137 -18.59 -1.44 -9.71
N ALA A 138 -18.61 -0.95 -10.96
CA ALA A 138 -17.68 -1.33 -12.01
C ALA A 138 -16.40 -0.45 -12.02
N ALA A 139 -16.18 0.34 -10.97
CA ALA A 139 -14.96 1.13 -10.80
C ALA A 139 -13.77 0.18 -10.65
N ARG A 140 -12.63 0.49 -11.30
CA ARG A 140 -11.41 -0.31 -11.22
C ARG A 140 -10.38 0.39 -10.37
N HIS A 141 -9.61 -0.40 -9.65
CA HIS A 141 -8.53 0.06 -8.80
C HIS A 141 -7.32 -0.88 -8.96
N PRO A 142 -6.08 -0.38 -8.84
CA PRO A 142 -4.87 -1.19 -8.96
C PRO A 142 -4.75 -2.24 -7.85
N ALA A 143 -5.32 -1.94 -6.67
CA ALA A 143 -5.14 -2.72 -5.47
C ALA A 143 -6.38 -2.68 -4.57
N TYR A 144 -6.61 -3.81 -3.91
CA TYR A 144 -7.63 -4.00 -2.88
C TYR A 144 -7.01 -4.68 -1.68
N THR A 145 -7.38 -4.26 -0.47
CA THR A 145 -6.81 -4.81 0.76
C THR A 145 -7.90 -5.04 1.81
N LEU A 146 -7.59 -5.88 2.80
CA LEU A 146 -8.32 -5.99 4.05
C LEU A 146 -7.37 -6.39 5.17
N THR A 147 -7.79 -6.15 6.40
CA THR A 147 -7.18 -6.76 7.59
C THR A 147 -8.06 -7.91 8.08
N TYR A 148 -7.46 -9.08 8.29
CA TYR A 148 -8.14 -10.29 8.74
C TYR A 148 -7.51 -10.79 10.05
N ALA A 149 -8.33 -11.09 11.06
CA ALA A 149 -7.88 -11.75 12.27
C ALA A 149 -8.20 -13.25 12.17
N SER A 150 -7.19 -14.10 12.17
CA SER A 150 -7.38 -15.55 12.08
C SER A 150 -7.82 -16.17 13.41
N ALA A 151 -8.28 -17.42 13.37
CA ALA A 151 -8.65 -18.20 14.55
C ALA A 151 -7.52 -18.34 15.58
N SER A 152 -6.25 -18.28 15.15
CA SER A 152 -5.06 -18.29 16.02
C SER A 152 -4.76 -16.94 16.68
N GLY A 153 -5.49 -15.87 16.31
CA GLY A 153 -5.28 -14.51 16.80
C GLY A 153 -4.22 -13.73 16.01
N GLU A 154 -3.69 -14.28 14.92
CA GLU A 154 -2.80 -13.57 14.01
C GLU A 154 -3.57 -12.54 13.18
N TYR A 155 -3.00 -11.36 13.00
CA TYR A 155 -3.53 -10.36 12.08
C TYR A 155 -2.82 -10.45 10.74
N TRP A 156 -3.60 -10.55 9.68
CA TRP A 156 -3.13 -10.64 8.32
C TRP A 156 -3.55 -9.40 7.54
N VAL A 157 -2.64 -8.91 6.71
CA VAL A 157 -2.98 -7.99 5.63
C VAL A 157 -3.16 -8.84 4.38
N VAL A 158 -4.39 -8.99 3.92
CA VAL A 158 -4.69 -9.71 2.69
C VAL A 158 -4.86 -8.68 1.59
N ALA A 159 -4.16 -8.86 0.49
CA ALA A 159 -4.16 -7.93 -0.63
C ALA A 159 -4.42 -8.65 -1.95
N CYS A 160 -5.06 -7.94 -2.87
CA CYS A 160 -5.23 -8.34 -4.26
C CYS A 160 -4.71 -7.20 -5.15
N TYR A 161 -3.64 -7.48 -5.90
CA TYR A 161 -3.09 -6.58 -6.91
C TYR A 161 -3.29 -7.23 -8.27
N GLY A 162 -4.06 -6.61 -9.16
CA GLY A 162 -4.53 -7.28 -10.37
C GLY A 162 -5.28 -8.58 -10.04
N ASP A 163 -4.71 -9.73 -10.40
CA ASP A 163 -5.23 -11.07 -10.12
C ASP A 163 -4.49 -11.83 -9.00
N CYS A 164 -3.48 -11.21 -8.39
CA CYS A 164 -2.59 -11.86 -7.44
C CYS A 164 -3.05 -11.61 -6.00
N PHE A 165 -3.46 -12.68 -5.31
CA PHE A 165 -3.76 -12.64 -3.89
C PHE A 165 -2.52 -12.95 -3.04
N THR A 166 -2.28 -12.09 -2.05
CA THR A 166 -1.21 -12.28 -1.07
C THR A 166 -1.73 -12.08 0.36
N ALA A 167 -1.06 -12.69 1.33
CA ALA A 167 -1.37 -12.49 2.75
C ALA A 167 -0.11 -12.34 3.58
N MET A 168 -0.04 -11.23 4.31
CA MET A 168 1.12 -10.84 5.09
C MET A 168 0.82 -10.93 6.60
N PRO A 169 1.50 -11.79 7.37
CA PRO A 169 1.32 -11.87 8.82
C PRO A 169 1.98 -10.67 9.50
N LEU A 170 1.22 -9.92 10.29
CA LEU A 170 1.70 -8.70 10.95
C LEU A 170 2.70 -9.02 12.06
N SER A 171 2.44 -10.02 12.91
CA SER A 171 3.32 -10.28 14.07
C SER A 171 4.74 -10.61 13.65
N ARG A 172 4.88 -11.40 12.58
CA ARG A 172 6.16 -11.77 12.01
C ARG A 172 6.86 -10.57 11.38
N ASN A 173 6.18 -9.81 10.53
CA ASN A 173 6.82 -8.74 9.76
C ASN A 173 7.04 -7.46 10.56
N MET A 174 6.47 -7.35 11.76
CA MET A 174 6.83 -6.33 12.74
C MET A 174 8.04 -6.73 13.61
N THR A 175 8.58 -7.94 13.44
CA THR A 175 9.77 -8.38 14.16
C THR A 175 11.04 -7.81 13.50
N GLU A 176 11.82 -7.03 14.26
CA GLU A 176 13.07 -6.45 13.79
C GLU A 176 14.08 -7.50 13.28
N GLY A 177 14.78 -7.15 12.20
CA GLY A 177 15.86 -7.97 11.64
C GLY A 177 15.40 -9.20 10.85
N LYS A 178 14.09 -9.41 10.68
CA LYS A 178 13.55 -10.43 9.78
C LYS A 178 13.24 -9.83 8.41
N VAL A 179 13.50 -10.62 7.37
CA VAL A 179 13.05 -10.31 6.01
C VAL A 179 11.52 -10.37 5.98
N THR A 180 10.89 -9.40 5.33
CA THR A 180 9.44 -9.37 5.15
C THR A 180 8.98 -10.65 4.46
N THR A 181 7.87 -11.21 4.93
CA THR A 181 7.36 -12.48 4.43
C THR A 181 5.91 -12.35 3.98
N THR A 182 5.54 -13.03 2.89
CA THR A 182 4.16 -13.08 2.41
C THR A 182 3.79 -14.46 1.92
N LEU A 183 2.51 -14.81 2.04
CA LEU A 183 1.91 -15.93 1.35
C LEU A 183 1.42 -15.47 -0.03
N SER A 184 1.55 -16.31 -1.06
CA SER A 184 1.04 -16.04 -2.40
C SER A 184 0.52 -17.32 -3.04
N GLU A 185 -0.45 -17.21 -3.93
CA GLU A 185 -0.93 -18.34 -4.74
C GLU A 185 0.06 -18.69 -5.87
N GLN A 186 1.12 -17.89 -6.06
CA GLN A 186 2.13 -18.04 -7.10
C GLN A 186 3.52 -17.65 -6.59
N GLU A 187 4.59 -18.12 -7.24
CA GLU A 187 5.97 -17.69 -6.94
C GLU A 187 6.19 -16.20 -7.21
N THR A 188 5.47 -15.65 -8.18
CA THR A 188 5.49 -14.22 -8.47
C THR A 188 4.50 -13.46 -7.60
N VAL A 189 4.84 -12.22 -7.29
CA VAL A 189 3.92 -11.22 -6.71
C VAL A 189 3.70 -10.09 -7.70
N ILE A 190 2.68 -9.26 -7.45
CA ILE A 190 2.49 -8.01 -8.19
C ILE A 190 2.85 -6.84 -7.27
N SER A 191 3.80 -6.01 -7.70
CA SER A 191 4.10 -4.71 -7.08
C SER A 191 3.42 -3.60 -7.89
N TYR A 192 2.98 -2.54 -7.20
CA TYR A 192 2.34 -1.38 -7.83
C TYR A 192 3.20 -0.13 -7.69
N ASP A 193 3.47 0.52 -8.81
CA ASP A 193 4.02 1.87 -8.90
C ASP A 193 2.91 2.86 -9.26
N SER A 194 2.52 3.71 -8.31
CA SER A 194 1.47 4.72 -8.49
C SER A 194 1.90 5.92 -9.32
N GLU A 195 3.20 6.23 -9.38
CA GLU A 195 3.69 7.38 -10.13
C GLU A 195 3.63 7.10 -11.64
N SER A 196 4.10 5.93 -12.04
CA SER A 196 3.98 5.47 -13.42
C SER A 196 2.62 4.79 -13.72
N ASN A 197 1.81 4.55 -12.68
CA ASN A 197 0.57 3.78 -12.72
C ASN A 197 0.76 2.38 -13.36
N THR A 198 1.79 1.68 -12.90
CA THR A 198 2.26 0.41 -13.48
C THR A 198 2.23 -0.70 -12.45
N LEU A 199 1.75 -1.88 -12.86
CA LEU A 199 1.88 -3.11 -12.08
C LEU A 199 3.04 -3.96 -12.65
N TYR A 200 3.89 -4.46 -11.78
CA TYR A 200 5.01 -5.35 -12.13
C TYR A 200 4.76 -6.73 -11.54
N ARG A 201 4.59 -7.74 -12.40
CA ARG A 201 4.63 -9.14 -11.96
C ARG A 201 6.07 -9.60 -11.93
N LEU A 202 6.55 -10.00 -10.77
CA LEU A 202 7.98 -10.28 -10.57
C LEU A 202 8.21 -11.35 -9.50
N VAL A 203 9.40 -11.96 -9.54
CA VAL A 203 9.97 -12.63 -8.37
C VAL A 203 10.83 -11.60 -7.62
N PRO A 204 10.53 -11.32 -6.34
CA PRO A 204 11.23 -10.29 -5.59
C PRO A 204 12.66 -10.74 -5.20
N PRO A 205 13.56 -9.81 -4.85
CA PRO A 205 14.83 -10.14 -4.22
C PRO A 205 14.58 -10.85 -2.89
N SER A 206 15.19 -12.02 -2.70
CA SER A 206 14.93 -12.88 -1.54
C SER A 206 15.37 -12.28 -0.20
N ASP A 207 16.25 -11.27 -0.24
CA ASP A 207 16.70 -10.49 0.91
C ASP A 207 15.73 -9.36 1.29
N GLU A 208 14.76 -9.03 0.43
CA GLU A 208 13.73 -8.00 0.66
C GLU A 208 12.37 -8.63 0.99
N LEU A 209 11.96 -9.67 0.26
CA LEU A 209 10.68 -10.35 0.43
C LEU A 209 10.80 -11.85 0.21
N THR A 210 10.44 -12.62 1.24
CA THR A 210 10.27 -14.07 1.14
C THR A 210 8.82 -14.39 0.76
N VAL A 211 8.63 -15.12 -0.34
CA VAL A 211 7.31 -15.55 -0.83
C VAL A 211 7.12 -17.03 -0.53
N HIS A 212 6.07 -17.36 0.22
CA HIS A 212 5.65 -18.74 0.46
C HIS A 212 4.46 -19.06 -0.43
N VAL A 213 4.64 -20.02 -1.33
CA VAL A 213 3.57 -20.43 -2.24
C VAL A 213 2.60 -21.35 -1.52
N VAL A 214 1.32 -20.99 -1.56
CA VAL A 214 0.21 -21.75 -0.98
C VAL A 214 -0.83 -22.05 -2.06
N GLU A 215 -1.66 -23.06 -1.85
CA GLU A 215 -2.70 -23.42 -2.82
C GLU A 215 -3.75 -22.31 -2.97
N SER A 216 -4.18 -21.71 -1.86
CA SER A 216 -5.06 -20.55 -1.88
C SER A 216 -4.86 -19.69 -0.65
N VAL A 217 -4.81 -18.38 -0.87
CA VAL A 217 -4.90 -17.39 0.21
C VAL A 217 -6.38 -17.23 0.57
N SER A 218 -6.82 -17.97 1.58
CA SER A 218 -8.23 -18.02 2.02
C SER A 218 -8.34 -17.92 3.53
N ALA A 219 -9.49 -17.45 4.04
CA ALA A 219 -9.77 -17.39 5.47
C ALA A 219 -9.57 -18.77 6.13
N SER A 220 -10.06 -19.84 5.50
CA SER A 220 -9.89 -21.21 5.99
C SER A 220 -8.42 -21.64 6.10
N TYR A 221 -7.57 -21.22 5.15
CA TYR A 221 -6.15 -21.54 5.21
C TYR A 221 -5.47 -20.73 6.32
N LEU A 222 -5.72 -19.43 6.40
CA LEU A 222 -5.15 -18.55 7.44
C LEU A 222 -5.58 -18.98 8.85
N ASP A 223 -6.81 -19.46 9.02
CA ASP A 223 -7.33 -20.01 10.28
C ASP A 223 -6.71 -21.35 10.67
N SER A 224 -6.20 -22.10 9.69
CA SER A 224 -5.54 -23.39 9.93
C SER A 224 -4.12 -23.24 10.48
N LEU A 225 -3.50 -22.07 10.30
CA LEU A 225 -2.13 -21.80 10.73
C LEU A 225 -2.07 -21.50 12.23
N SER A 226 -1.25 -22.27 12.94
CA SER A 226 -0.84 -21.99 14.31
C SER A 226 0.11 -20.79 14.39
N ALA A 227 0.23 -20.18 15.57
CA ALA A 227 1.20 -19.11 15.81
C ALA A 227 2.65 -19.56 15.57
N GLU A 228 2.96 -20.84 15.83
CA GLU A 228 4.28 -21.42 15.58
C GLU A 228 4.56 -21.50 14.07
N GLU A 229 3.59 -21.95 13.27
CA GLU A 229 3.70 -21.98 11.80
C GLU A 229 3.85 -20.57 11.23
N VAL A 230 3.08 -19.59 11.71
CA VAL A 230 3.24 -18.18 11.29
C VAL A 230 4.62 -17.64 11.64
N SER A 231 5.13 -17.94 12.84
CA SER A 231 6.48 -17.53 13.23
C SER A 231 7.58 -18.23 12.43
N ALA A 232 7.27 -19.40 11.84
CA ALA A 232 8.19 -20.25 11.08
C ALA A 232 8.08 -20.10 9.55
N LEU A 233 7.17 -19.26 9.06
CA LEU A 233 7.35 -18.58 7.77
C LEU A 233 8.72 -17.88 7.74
#